data_AF-A0A957KVJ5-F1
#
_entry.id   AF-A0A957KVJ5-F1
#
_cell.length_a   1.000
_cell.length_b   1.000
_cell.length_c   1.000
_cell.angle_alpha   90.00
_cell.angle_beta   90.00
_cell.angle_gamma   90.00
#
_symmetry.space_group_name_H-M   'P 1'
#
loop_
_entity.id
_entity.type
_entity.pdbx_description
1 polymer ?
#
loop_
_entity_poly.entity_id
_entity_poly.type
_entity_poly.pdbx_seq_one_letter_code
_entity_poly.pdbx_strand_id
1 'polypeptide(L)'
;SPNIKERLDFSCAVFDGHGNLIAQAAHIPAHLGAMPASVRTILDRFQEWQEGDVVIVNDPFEGGNHLPDITMIAPVFVGESEVLGSLGGGVEDVAPTPTPQHPKTPKPQNPPPSFFVASRAHHADVGGMTPGSLPLSTEIYQEGIIVPPVKLYRAGVLNEDVLRLILRNVRTPDERRGDLAAQRAAGAIGARRLRELVAAHGRAEVLAYCGHLQAYSERITRATIAGWPDGVYVFEDVIELIEGERLTLTPIRVAATIAGEEVTFDFAGTAPVVHGSLNAVIAITQSACYYVVRCLIEDEVPM
;
A
#
# COMPACT_ATOMS: atom_id res chain seq x y z
N SER A 1 -2.60 -16.76 -7.06
CA SER A 1 -1.54 -17.64 -6.54
C SER A 1 -1.98 -18.31 -5.24
N PRO A 2 -1.32 -19.39 -4.80
CA PRO A 2 -1.48 -19.93 -3.44
C PRO A 2 -1.21 -18.88 -2.35
N ASN A 3 -0.30 -17.93 -2.58
CA ASN A 3 -0.04 -16.84 -1.63
C ASN A 3 -1.29 -16.00 -1.35
N ILE A 4 -2.02 -15.58 -2.39
CA ILE A 4 -3.25 -14.81 -2.21
C ILE A 4 -4.42 -15.70 -1.77
N LYS A 5 -4.58 -16.88 -2.39
CA LYS A 5 -5.79 -17.71 -2.19
C LYS A 5 -5.77 -18.54 -0.90
N GLU A 6 -4.60 -19.02 -0.49
CA GLU A 6 -4.45 -19.97 0.62
C GLU A 6 -3.73 -19.35 1.80
N ARG A 7 -2.59 -18.67 1.58
CA ARG A 7 -1.85 -17.99 2.65
C ARG A 7 -2.49 -16.67 3.08
N LEU A 8 -3.40 -16.13 2.27
CA LEU A 8 -4.09 -14.85 2.48
C LEU A 8 -3.10 -13.69 2.68
N ASP A 9 -1.96 -13.74 1.99
CA ASP A 9 -0.91 -12.71 2.02
C ASP A 9 -1.29 -11.52 1.14
N PHE A 10 -2.36 -10.85 1.57
CA PHE A 10 -3.09 -9.81 0.86
C PHE A 10 -3.83 -8.91 1.85
N SER A 11 -3.69 -7.59 1.74
CA SER A 11 -4.47 -6.62 2.52
C SER A 11 -5.15 -5.59 1.62
N CYS A 12 -6.30 -5.11 2.08
CA CYS A 12 -6.97 -3.93 1.54
C CYS A 12 -7.00 -2.83 2.59
N ALA A 13 -7.02 -1.59 2.12
CA ALA A 13 -7.23 -0.42 2.96
C ALA A 13 -8.03 0.66 2.24
N VAL A 14 -8.65 1.52 3.05
CA VAL A 14 -9.39 2.71 2.65
C VAL A 14 -8.71 3.92 3.28
N PHE A 15 -8.54 4.97 2.50
CA PHE A 15 -7.92 6.22 2.88
C PHE A 15 -8.87 7.38 2.58
N ASP A 16 -8.77 8.46 3.33
CA ASP A 16 -9.47 9.71 3.01
C ASP A 16 -8.86 10.38 1.77
N GLY A 17 -9.47 11.48 1.31
CA GLY A 17 -8.98 12.24 0.14
C GLY A 17 -7.60 12.90 0.35
N HIS A 18 -7.09 12.93 1.58
CA HIS A 18 -5.76 13.43 1.92
C HIS A 18 -4.72 12.30 2.04
N GLY A 19 -5.14 11.03 1.90
CA GLY A 19 -4.26 9.87 2.02
C GLY A 19 -4.03 9.40 3.46
N ASN A 20 -4.83 9.83 4.42
CA ASN A 20 -4.78 9.29 5.78
C ASN A 20 -5.56 7.97 5.84
N LEU A 21 -4.99 6.98 6.52
CA LEU A 21 -5.62 5.67 6.66
C LEU A 21 -6.93 5.79 7.47
N ILE A 22 -8.02 5.23 6.96
CA ILE A 22 -9.32 5.16 7.64
C ILE A 22 -9.50 3.77 8.24
N ALA A 23 -9.27 2.74 7.42
CA ALA A 23 -9.38 1.35 7.83
C ALA A 23 -8.53 0.44 6.94
N GLN A 24 -7.93 -0.60 7.53
CA GLN A 24 -7.09 -1.58 6.87
C GLN A 24 -7.31 -2.99 7.47
N ALA A 25 -7.18 -4.00 6.61
CA ALA A 25 -7.12 -5.39 7.06
C ALA A 25 -5.82 -5.64 7.88
N ALA A 26 -5.96 -5.98 9.16
CA ALA A 26 -4.88 -6.00 10.15
C ALA A 26 -4.11 -7.32 10.28
N HIS A 27 -4.36 -8.30 9.41
CA HIS A 27 -3.80 -9.66 9.55
C HIS A 27 -2.34 -9.80 9.10
N ILE A 28 -1.75 -8.76 8.49
CA ILE A 28 -0.36 -8.78 8.02
C ILE A 28 0.42 -7.59 8.63
N PRO A 29 1.29 -7.86 9.61
CA PRO A 29 2.06 -6.83 10.34
C PRO A 29 2.84 -5.87 9.44
N ALA A 30 3.48 -6.42 8.40
CA ALA A 30 4.32 -5.66 7.47
C ALA A 30 3.55 -4.60 6.67
N HIS A 31 2.21 -4.69 6.62
CA HIS A 31 1.39 -3.74 5.86
C HIS A 31 0.98 -2.52 6.68
N LEU A 32 1.08 -2.56 8.02
CA LEU A 32 0.50 -1.55 8.91
C LEU A 32 1.14 -0.16 8.72
N GLY A 33 2.46 -0.08 8.58
CA GLY A 33 3.16 1.18 8.29
C GLY A 33 3.43 1.39 6.80
N ALA A 34 3.64 0.30 6.07
CA ALA A 34 4.14 0.39 4.71
C ALA A 34 3.07 0.76 3.68
N MET A 35 1.80 0.41 3.91
CA MET A 35 0.73 0.80 2.99
C MET A 35 0.40 2.31 3.09
N PRO A 36 0.27 2.93 4.29
CA PRO A 36 0.20 4.38 4.40
C PRO A 36 1.41 5.11 3.82
N ALA A 37 2.62 4.56 3.98
CA ALA A 37 3.82 5.10 3.34
C ALA A 37 3.71 5.08 1.81
N SER A 38 3.25 3.98 1.20
CA SER A 38 3.01 3.93 -0.26
C SER A 38 2.05 5.01 -0.73
N VAL A 39 0.92 5.15 -0.03
CA VAL A 39 -0.13 6.11 -0.41
C VAL A 39 0.41 7.52 -0.38
N ARG A 40 1.09 7.93 0.71
CA ARG A 40 1.71 9.25 0.81
C ARG A 40 2.68 9.53 -0.34
N THR A 41 3.64 8.62 -0.58
CA THR A 41 4.63 8.79 -1.67
C THR A 41 3.96 8.90 -3.04
N ILE A 42 2.88 8.13 -3.28
CA ILE A 42 2.12 8.18 -4.53
C ILE A 42 1.36 9.49 -4.68
N LEU A 43 0.73 9.98 -3.62
CA LEU A 43 0.00 11.25 -3.64
C LEU A 43 0.94 12.45 -3.80
N ASP A 44 2.16 12.40 -3.27
CA ASP A 44 3.17 13.43 -3.51
C ASP A 44 3.56 13.49 -5.00
N ARG A 45 3.66 12.32 -5.65
CA ARG A 45 4.07 12.21 -7.06
C ARG A 45 2.96 12.49 -8.07
N PHE A 46 1.72 12.13 -7.76
CA PHE A 46 0.58 12.26 -8.66
C PHE A 46 -0.45 13.24 -8.10
N GLN A 47 -0.51 14.43 -8.71
CA GLN A 47 -1.47 15.48 -8.33
C GLN A 47 -2.77 15.43 -9.16
N GLU A 48 -2.73 14.81 -10.34
CA GLU A 48 -3.89 14.70 -11.24
C GLU A 48 -4.45 13.28 -11.24
N TRP A 49 -5.70 13.15 -10.79
CA TRP A 49 -6.43 11.90 -10.69
C TRP A 49 -7.67 11.90 -11.57
N GLN A 50 -7.96 10.75 -12.18
CA GLN A 50 -9.18 10.51 -12.93
C GLN A 50 -9.85 9.22 -12.45
N GLU A 51 -11.17 9.16 -12.60
CA GLU A 51 -11.93 7.94 -12.31
C GLU A 51 -11.37 6.77 -13.12
N GLY A 52 -11.12 5.64 -12.46
CA GLY A 52 -10.52 4.46 -13.10
C GLY A 52 -8.98 4.51 -13.26
N ASP A 53 -8.29 5.55 -12.79
CA ASP A 53 -6.84 5.49 -12.62
C ASP A 53 -6.46 4.42 -11.60
N VAL A 54 -5.37 3.68 -11.85
CA VAL A 54 -4.78 2.78 -10.86
C VAL A 54 -3.25 2.88 -10.94
N VAL A 55 -2.63 3.27 -9.83
CA VAL A 55 -1.17 3.30 -9.69
C VAL A 55 -0.68 1.99 -9.09
N ILE A 56 0.42 1.47 -9.61
CA ILE A 56 1.13 0.28 -9.10
C ILE A 56 2.53 0.69 -8.64
N VAL A 57 3.02 0.07 -7.55
CA VAL A 57 4.39 0.25 -7.04
C VAL A 57 4.85 -0.99 -6.27
N ASN A 58 6.14 -1.32 -6.36
CA ASN A 58 6.82 -2.22 -5.41
C ASN A 58 8.23 -1.72 -5.02
N ASP A 59 8.72 -0.64 -5.62
CA ASP A 59 10.04 -0.09 -5.34
C ASP A 59 10.18 0.34 -3.87
N PRO A 60 11.06 -0.29 -3.07
CA PRO A 60 11.23 0.00 -1.64
C PRO A 60 11.66 1.44 -1.34
N PHE A 61 12.26 2.12 -2.32
CA PHE A 61 12.71 3.50 -2.19
C PHE A 61 11.64 4.52 -2.65
N GLU A 62 10.57 4.06 -3.32
CA GLU A 62 9.48 4.90 -3.80
C GLU A 62 8.10 4.46 -3.26
N GLY A 63 8.07 3.91 -2.05
CA GLY A 63 6.84 3.59 -1.31
C GLY A 63 6.54 2.10 -1.17
N GLY A 64 7.34 1.21 -1.73
CA GLY A 64 7.32 -0.23 -1.42
C GLY A 64 7.99 -0.56 -0.07
N ASN A 65 7.99 -1.84 0.31
CA ASN A 65 8.74 -2.39 1.44
C ASN A 65 9.78 -3.44 0.99
N HIS A 66 9.40 -4.31 0.06
CA HIS A 66 10.26 -5.22 -0.70
C HIS A 66 9.59 -5.55 -2.04
N LEU A 67 10.37 -6.02 -3.01
CA LEU A 67 9.87 -6.21 -4.39
C LEU A 67 8.68 -7.18 -4.52
N PRO A 68 8.59 -8.28 -3.76
CA PRO A 68 7.44 -9.17 -3.80
C PRO A 68 6.10 -8.54 -3.43
N ASP A 69 6.08 -7.52 -2.55
CA ASP A 69 4.83 -6.89 -2.15
C ASP A 69 4.47 -5.76 -3.10
N ILE A 70 3.50 -6.04 -3.96
CA ILE A 70 3.02 -5.09 -4.95
C ILE A 70 1.83 -4.34 -4.38
N THR A 71 1.87 -3.01 -4.39
CA THR A 71 0.76 -2.14 -3.96
C THR A 71 0.05 -1.55 -5.16
N MET A 72 -1.29 -1.55 -5.15
CA MET A 72 -2.14 -0.86 -6.10
C MET A 72 -3.03 0.16 -5.38
N ILE A 73 -3.11 1.39 -5.90
CA ILE A 73 -3.91 2.48 -5.33
C ILE A 73 -4.81 3.08 -6.41
N ALA A 74 -6.08 3.32 -6.07
CA ALA A 74 -7.06 3.93 -6.97
C ALA A 74 -7.84 5.05 -6.25
N PRO A 75 -8.11 6.19 -6.93
CA PRO A 75 -8.95 7.25 -6.40
C PRO A 75 -10.42 6.81 -6.40
N VAL A 76 -11.20 7.36 -5.47
CA VAL A 76 -12.66 7.23 -5.44
C VAL A 76 -13.27 8.62 -5.41
N PHE A 77 -14.01 8.94 -6.47
CA PHE A 77 -14.80 10.16 -6.56
C PHE A 77 -16.23 9.87 -6.11
N VAL A 78 -16.79 10.76 -5.30
CA VAL A 78 -18.19 10.75 -4.88
C VAL A 78 -18.79 12.12 -5.15
N GLY A 79 -19.95 12.16 -5.81
CA GLY A 79 -20.69 13.41 -6.03
C GLY A 79 -21.57 13.78 -4.83
N GLU A 80 -22.07 15.02 -4.79
CA GLU A 80 -23.09 15.44 -3.81
C GLU A 80 -24.49 14.86 -4.11
N SER A 81 -24.67 14.23 -5.27
CA SER A 81 -25.94 13.63 -5.70
C SER A 81 -25.68 12.42 -6.60
N GLU A 82 -25.30 11.28 -6.01
CA GLU A 82 -25.68 9.98 -6.58
C GLU A 82 -27.01 9.53 -5.95
N VAL A 83 -28.02 10.38 -6.07
CA VAL A 83 -29.41 9.96 -5.93
C VAL A 83 -29.80 9.30 -7.25
N LEU A 84 -29.85 7.96 -7.26
CA LEU A 84 -30.55 7.10 -8.22
C LEU A 84 -30.54 7.54 -9.71
N GLY A 85 -29.68 6.90 -10.52
CA GLY A 85 -29.97 6.76 -11.94
C GLY A 85 -28.78 6.50 -12.87
N SER A 86 -28.45 5.23 -13.12
CA SER A 86 -28.26 4.70 -14.49
C SER A 86 -27.93 3.20 -14.45
N LEU A 87 -28.97 2.37 -14.30
CA LEU A 87 -28.99 1.04 -14.90
C LEU A 87 -29.73 1.20 -16.24
N GLY A 88 -29.02 1.14 -17.38
CA GLY A 88 -29.67 1.01 -18.69
C GLY A 88 -28.93 1.68 -19.86
N GLY A 89 -28.67 0.90 -20.90
CA GLY A 89 -28.16 1.31 -22.23
C GLY A 89 -26.81 0.65 -22.53
N GLY A 90 -26.72 -0.46 -23.25
CA GLY A 90 -27.22 -0.64 -24.62
C GLY A 90 -26.04 -0.44 -25.57
N VAL A 91 -25.38 -1.51 -25.97
CA VAL A 91 -24.21 -1.50 -26.86
C VAL A 91 -24.73 -1.42 -28.30
N GLU A 92 -24.48 -0.32 -28.99
CA GLU A 92 -24.56 -0.26 -30.46
C GLU A 92 -23.22 0.22 -31.03
N ASP A 93 -22.71 -0.57 -31.98
CA ASP A 93 -21.50 -0.36 -32.76
C ASP A 93 -21.65 0.85 -33.70
N VAL A 94 -20.71 1.80 -33.63
CA VAL A 94 -20.54 2.85 -34.66
C VAL A 94 -19.08 2.90 -35.10
N ALA A 95 -18.85 2.68 -36.39
CA ALA A 95 -17.54 2.66 -37.05
C ALA A 95 -16.83 4.03 -37.03
N PRO A 96 -15.48 4.07 -37.07
CA PRO A 96 -14.72 5.31 -36.89
C PRO A 96 -14.69 6.17 -38.17
N THR A 97 -14.94 7.47 -37.99
CA THR A 97 -14.76 8.51 -39.03
C THR A 97 -13.59 9.41 -38.62
N PRO A 98 -12.74 9.91 -39.54
CA PRO A 98 -11.47 10.56 -39.19
C PRO A 98 -11.63 11.94 -38.56
N THR A 99 -10.71 12.26 -37.64
CA THR A 99 -10.70 13.37 -36.70
C THR A 99 -10.42 14.74 -37.33
N PRO A 100 -11.21 15.80 -37.07
CA PRO A 100 -10.76 17.18 -37.22
C PRO A 100 -9.97 17.63 -35.98
N GLN A 101 -8.85 18.31 -36.20
CA GLN A 101 -8.08 18.95 -35.13
C GLN A 101 -8.86 20.15 -34.56
N HIS A 102 -9.22 20.07 -33.28
CA HIS A 102 -9.82 21.18 -32.54
C HIS A 102 -8.89 21.74 -31.45
N PRO A 103 -9.05 23.02 -31.08
CA PRO A 103 -8.15 23.75 -30.17
C PRO A 103 -8.14 23.13 -28.77
N LYS A 104 -7.01 23.25 -28.06
CA LYS A 104 -6.87 22.81 -26.66
C LYS A 104 -7.92 23.50 -25.78
N THR A 105 -9.02 22.82 -25.51
CA THR A 105 -9.94 23.17 -24.44
C THR A 105 -9.19 23.05 -23.10
N PRO A 106 -9.41 23.97 -22.13
CA PRO A 106 -8.90 23.76 -20.78
C PRO A 106 -9.53 22.47 -20.26
N LYS A 107 -8.70 21.51 -19.85
CA LYS A 107 -9.19 20.27 -19.24
C LYS A 107 -9.98 20.66 -17.97
N PRO A 108 -11.22 20.19 -17.77
CA PRO A 108 -11.91 20.41 -16.51
C PRO A 108 -11.06 19.80 -15.40
N GLN A 109 -10.69 20.62 -14.40
CA GLN A 109 -10.08 20.12 -13.18
C GLN A 109 -11.17 19.33 -12.45
N ASN A 110 -11.10 18.01 -12.52
CA ASN A 110 -11.93 17.17 -11.67
C ASN A 110 -11.72 17.60 -10.21
N PRO A 111 -12.78 17.65 -9.40
CA PRO A 111 -12.61 17.83 -7.96
C PRO A 111 -11.68 16.74 -7.43
N PRO A 112 -10.89 17.00 -6.37
CA PRO A 112 -9.99 15.99 -5.81
C PRO A 112 -10.77 14.73 -5.39
N PRO A 113 -10.14 13.54 -5.46
CA PRO A 113 -10.74 12.32 -4.93
C PRO A 113 -11.20 12.50 -3.48
N SER A 114 -12.34 11.92 -3.12
CA SER A 114 -12.81 11.99 -1.72
C SER A 114 -12.22 10.88 -0.85
N PHE A 115 -11.80 9.78 -1.49
CA PHE A 115 -11.15 8.65 -0.84
C PHE A 115 -10.12 8.04 -1.79
N PHE A 116 -9.25 7.21 -1.24
CA PHE A 116 -8.46 6.24 -2.00
C PHE A 116 -8.69 4.84 -1.47
N VAL A 117 -8.62 3.86 -2.36
CA VAL A 117 -8.58 2.44 -1.99
C VAL A 117 -7.22 1.88 -2.37
N ALA A 118 -6.66 1.06 -1.50
CA ALA A 118 -5.40 0.39 -1.75
C ALA A 118 -5.54 -1.12 -1.55
N SER A 119 -4.75 -1.87 -2.29
CA SER A 119 -4.50 -3.28 -2.03
C SER A 119 -3.02 -3.58 -2.14
N ARG A 120 -2.52 -4.47 -1.28
CA ARG A 120 -1.16 -5.00 -1.35
C ARG A 120 -1.22 -6.51 -1.30
N ALA A 121 -0.41 -7.16 -2.12
CA ALA A 121 -0.34 -8.61 -2.19
C ALA A 121 1.11 -9.05 -2.33
N HIS A 122 1.46 -10.18 -1.72
CA HIS A 122 2.76 -10.79 -1.89
C HIS A 122 2.79 -11.70 -3.13
N HIS A 123 3.65 -11.35 -4.08
CA HIS A 123 3.87 -12.11 -5.30
C HIS A 123 5.01 -13.11 -5.10
N ALA A 124 4.73 -14.40 -5.31
CA ALA A 124 5.68 -15.48 -5.04
C ALA A 124 6.98 -15.42 -5.86
N ASP A 125 6.92 -14.76 -7.02
CA ASP A 125 8.05 -14.55 -7.91
C ASP A 125 7.90 -13.19 -8.58
N VAL A 126 8.97 -12.40 -8.53
CA VAL A 126 9.07 -11.09 -9.20
C VAL A 126 10.27 -11.03 -10.14
N GLY A 127 10.82 -12.18 -10.54
CA GLY A 127 11.92 -12.23 -11.50
C GLY A 127 13.33 -12.13 -10.92
N GLY A 128 13.52 -12.31 -9.61
CA GLY A 128 14.84 -12.30 -8.99
C GLY A 128 15.77 -13.38 -9.53
N MET A 129 17.06 -13.34 -9.19
CA MET A 129 18.10 -14.23 -9.71
C MET A 129 17.85 -15.70 -9.40
N THR A 130 17.13 -16.00 -8.31
CA THR A 130 16.62 -17.33 -7.98
C THR A 130 15.09 -17.34 -7.95
N PRO A 131 14.42 -18.48 -8.21
CA PRO A 131 12.98 -18.60 -7.99
C PRO A 131 12.59 -18.35 -6.53
N GLY A 132 11.50 -17.63 -6.31
CA GLY A 132 10.99 -17.28 -4.98
C GLY A 132 11.00 -15.77 -4.71
N SER A 133 10.73 -15.40 -3.46
CA SER A 133 10.53 -14.00 -3.04
C SER A 133 11.71 -13.37 -2.29
N LEU A 134 12.65 -14.17 -1.76
CA LEU A 134 13.81 -13.69 -1.00
C LEU A 134 15.09 -14.38 -1.48
N PRO A 135 15.69 -13.92 -2.59
CA PRO A 135 16.98 -14.45 -3.03
C PRO A 135 18.10 -14.07 -2.06
N LEU A 136 19.16 -14.86 -2.05
CA LEU A 136 20.44 -14.49 -1.42
C LEU A 136 21.21 -13.53 -2.34
N SER A 137 20.64 -12.35 -2.56
CA SER A 137 21.18 -11.29 -3.41
C SER A 137 22.13 -10.36 -2.65
N THR A 138 22.98 -9.67 -3.40
CA THR A 138 23.89 -8.63 -2.90
C THR A 138 23.49 -7.22 -3.37
N GLU A 139 22.59 -7.13 -4.36
CA GLU A 139 22.02 -5.89 -4.88
C GLU A 139 20.55 -6.09 -5.29
N ILE A 140 19.76 -5.02 -5.22
CA ILE A 140 18.32 -5.07 -5.47
C ILE A 140 17.95 -5.53 -6.89
N TYR A 141 18.81 -5.32 -7.89
CA TYR A 141 18.57 -5.79 -9.27
C TYR A 141 18.53 -7.30 -9.40
N GLN A 142 19.12 -8.01 -8.44
CA GLN A 142 19.05 -9.47 -8.34
C GLN A 142 17.77 -9.94 -7.63
N GLU A 143 17.00 -9.04 -7.03
CA GLU A 143 15.78 -9.38 -6.29
C GLU A 143 14.54 -9.46 -7.19
N GLY A 144 14.59 -8.81 -8.34
CA GLY A 144 13.57 -8.90 -9.38
C GLY A 144 13.22 -7.54 -9.98
N ILE A 145 12.04 -7.47 -10.58
CA ILE A 145 11.57 -6.25 -11.23
C ILE A 145 11.26 -5.17 -10.19
N ILE A 146 11.85 -4.00 -10.41
CA ILE A 146 11.59 -2.78 -9.67
C ILE A 146 10.58 -1.95 -10.45
N VAL A 147 9.42 -1.73 -9.84
CA VAL A 147 8.28 -0.99 -10.39
C VAL A 147 8.14 0.30 -9.59
N PRO A 148 8.65 1.43 -10.11
CA PRO A 148 8.36 2.74 -9.52
C PRO A 148 6.86 3.05 -9.65
N PRO A 149 6.31 4.01 -8.88
CA PRO A 149 4.94 4.43 -9.02
C PRO A 149 4.60 4.80 -10.46
N VAL A 150 3.73 4.01 -11.08
CA VAL A 150 3.28 4.19 -12.45
C VAL A 150 1.80 3.89 -12.56
N LYS A 151 1.06 4.67 -13.36
CA LYS A 151 -0.33 4.37 -13.70
C LYS A 151 -0.40 3.13 -14.58
N LEU A 152 -0.78 1.98 -14.00
CA LEU A 152 -1.10 0.75 -14.73
C LEU A 152 -2.44 0.89 -15.45
N TYR A 153 -3.39 1.64 -14.87
CA TYR A 153 -4.61 2.05 -15.55
C TYR A 153 -4.68 3.56 -15.60
N ARG A 154 -5.09 4.10 -16.76
CA ARG A 154 -5.40 5.52 -16.95
C ARG A 154 -6.84 5.65 -17.40
N ALA A 155 -7.67 6.33 -16.62
CA ALA A 155 -9.10 6.48 -16.89
C ALA A 155 -9.80 5.14 -17.24
N GLY A 156 -9.48 4.06 -16.52
CA GLY A 156 -10.02 2.72 -16.75
C GLY A 156 -9.36 1.92 -17.88
N VAL A 157 -8.49 2.53 -18.67
CA VAL A 157 -7.75 1.87 -19.77
C VAL A 157 -6.44 1.29 -19.25
N LEU A 158 -6.24 -0.02 -19.46
CA LEU A 158 -5.01 -0.72 -19.09
C LEU A 158 -3.83 -0.24 -19.95
N ASN A 159 -2.71 0.06 -19.29
CA ASN A 159 -1.43 0.25 -19.94
C ASN A 159 -0.80 -1.13 -20.24
N GLU A 160 -1.14 -1.67 -21.41
CA GLU A 160 -0.70 -2.99 -21.87
C GLU A 160 0.82 -3.11 -21.96
N ASP A 161 1.54 -2.02 -22.26
CA ASP A 161 3.00 -2.05 -22.37
C ASP A 161 3.67 -2.18 -21.00
N VAL A 162 3.17 -1.47 -19.98
CA VAL A 162 3.65 -1.65 -18.59
C VAL A 162 3.33 -3.05 -18.09
N LEU A 163 2.11 -3.55 -18.34
CA LEU A 163 1.77 -4.92 -17.96
C LEU A 163 2.67 -5.94 -18.66
N ARG A 164 2.92 -5.78 -19.96
CA ARG A 164 3.79 -6.67 -20.74
C ARG A 164 5.22 -6.68 -20.19
N LEU A 165 5.76 -5.50 -19.82
CA LEU A 165 7.08 -5.40 -19.19
C LEU A 165 7.12 -6.15 -17.87
N ILE A 166 6.13 -5.98 -17.00
CA ILE A 166 6.06 -6.70 -15.72
C ILE A 166 5.99 -8.21 -15.95
N LEU A 167 5.02 -8.67 -16.75
CA LEU A 167 4.79 -10.10 -16.98
C LEU A 167 5.95 -10.78 -17.74
N ARG A 168 6.74 -10.04 -18.52
CA ARG A 168 7.89 -10.62 -19.21
C ARG A 168 9.07 -10.89 -18.27
N ASN A 169 9.15 -10.19 -17.14
CA ASN A 169 10.25 -10.31 -16.19
C ASN A 169 9.98 -11.30 -15.05
N VAL A 170 8.85 -12.02 -15.06
CA VAL A 170 8.49 -12.98 -14.01
C VAL A 170 8.39 -14.39 -14.56
N ARG A 171 8.62 -15.40 -13.71
CA ARG A 171 8.61 -16.82 -14.12
C ARG A 171 7.20 -17.37 -14.33
N THR A 172 6.20 -16.83 -13.62
CA THR A 172 4.79 -17.29 -13.67
C THR A 172 3.82 -16.20 -14.17
N PRO A 173 3.93 -15.76 -15.44
CA PRO A 173 3.20 -14.59 -15.95
C PRO A 173 1.67 -14.71 -15.83
N ASP A 174 1.09 -15.88 -16.11
CA ASP A 174 -0.37 -16.05 -16.02
C ASP A 174 -0.88 -15.93 -14.57
N GLU A 175 -0.08 -16.44 -13.63
CA GLU A 175 -0.37 -16.33 -12.21
C GLU A 175 -0.22 -14.89 -11.71
N ARG A 176 0.85 -14.19 -12.12
CA ARG A 176 1.07 -12.77 -11.79
C ARG A 176 -0.03 -11.88 -12.38
N ARG A 177 -0.48 -12.16 -13.61
CA ARG A 177 -1.63 -11.48 -14.23
C ARG A 177 -2.90 -11.69 -13.40
N GLY A 178 -3.13 -12.90 -12.90
CA GLY A 178 -4.24 -13.21 -12.00
C GLY A 178 -4.15 -12.47 -10.66
N ASP A 179 -2.96 -12.38 -10.08
CA ASP A 179 -2.73 -11.68 -8.80
C ASP A 179 -2.99 -10.17 -8.94
N LEU A 180 -2.49 -9.53 -10.01
CA LEU A 180 -2.79 -8.13 -10.32
C LEU A 180 -4.30 -7.89 -10.56
N ALA A 181 -4.97 -8.82 -11.26
CA ALA A 181 -6.40 -8.73 -11.49
C ALA A 181 -7.20 -8.83 -10.18
N ALA A 182 -6.79 -9.72 -9.26
CA ALA A 182 -7.40 -9.85 -7.94
C ALA A 182 -7.24 -8.58 -7.11
N GLN A 183 -6.03 -7.99 -7.09
CA GLN A 183 -5.76 -6.70 -6.43
C GLN A 183 -6.65 -5.57 -6.95
N ARG A 184 -6.79 -5.45 -8.27
CA ARG A 184 -7.70 -4.46 -8.90
C ARG A 184 -9.16 -4.72 -8.54
N ALA A 185 -9.61 -5.98 -8.58
CA ALA A 185 -10.99 -6.34 -8.26
C ALA A 185 -11.35 -5.98 -6.81
N ALA A 186 -10.43 -6.21 -5.87
CA ALA A 186 -10.61 -5.83 -4.47
C ALA A 186 -10.74 -4.31 -4.29
N GLY A 187 -9.89 -3.51 -4.96
CA GLY A 187 -10.01 -2.06 -4.98
C GLY A 187 -11.34 -1.59 -5.57
N ALA A 188 -11.78 -2.18 -6.68
CA ALA A 188 -13.07 -1.86 -7.30
C ALA A 188 -14.26 -2.15 -6.38
N ILE A 189 -14.22 -3.24 -5.60
CA ILE A 189 -15.23 -3.54 -4.59
C ILE A 189 -15.21 -2.48 -3.48
N GLY A 190 -14.02 -2.13 -2.95
CA GLY A 190 -13.88 -1.09 -1.93
C GLY A 190 -14.46 0.25 -2.39
N ALA A 191 -14.12 0.69 -3.61
CA ALA A 191 -14.63 1.92 -4.20
C ALA A 191 -16.16 1.90 -4.35
N ARG A 192 -16.73 0.78 -4.82
CA ARG A 192 -18.18 0.61 -4.92
C ARG A 192 -18.86 0.69 -3.54
N ARG A 193 -18.32 0.01 -2.53
CA ARG A 193 -18.89 0.04 -1.17
C ARG A 193 -18.83 1.43 -0.54
N LEU A 194 -17.77 2.19 -0.78
CA LEU A 194 -17.68 3.59 -0.37
C LEU A 194 -18.76 4.46 -1.04
N ARG A 195 -18.98 4.30 -2.35
CA ARG A 195 -20.06 5.01 -3.06
C ARG A 195 -21.44 4.64 -2.52
N GLU A 196 -21.70 3.36 -2.30
CA GLU A 196 -22.94 2.89 -1.68
C GLU A 196 -23.16 3.50 -0.28
N LEU A 197 -22.10 3.59 0.54
CA LEU A 197 -22.16 4.21 1.86
C LEU A 197 -22.48 5.71 1.76
N VAL A 198 -21.83 6.42 0.84
CA VAL A 198 -22.09 7.85 0.60
C VAL A 198 -23.48 8.10 0.02
N ALA A 199 -23.98 7.23 -0.86
CA ALA A 199 -25.34 7.34 -1.38
C ALA A 199 -26.41 7.13 -0.29
N ALA A 200 -26.14 6.25 0.68
CA ALA A 200 -27.05 5.96 1.78
C ALA A 200 -27.06 7.02 2.89
N HIS A 201 -25.88 7.57 3.24
CA HIS A 201 -25.71 8.44 4.41
C HIS A 201 -25.30 9.88 4.07
N GLY A 202 -24.95 10.16 2.82
CA GLY A 202 -24.43 11.45 2.41
C GLY A 202 -22.93 11.60 2.69
N ARG A 203 -22.26 12.35 1.80
CA ARG A 203 -20.79 12.50 1.81
C ARG A 203 -20.27 13.09 3.12
N ALA A 204 -20.93 14.12 3.64
CA ALA A 204 -20.49 14.82 4.84
C ALA A 204 -20.52 13.92 6.08
N GLU A 205 -21.57 13.12 6.23
CA GLU A 205 -21.71 12.19 7.36
C GLU A 205 -20.64 11.08 7.29
N VAL A 206 -20.44 10.48 6.11
CA VAL A 206 -19.43 9.42 5.94
C VAL A 206 -18.03 9.95 6.28
N LEU A 207 -17.65 11.12 5.75
CA LEU A 207 -16.33 11.72 6.04
C LEU A 207 -16.17 12.06 7.53
N ALA A 208 -17.24 12.52 8.20
CA ALA A 208 -17.20 12.79 9.64
C ALA A 208 -16.94 11.50 10.44
N TYR A 209 -17.59 10.38 10.09
CA TYR A 209 -17.32 9.10 10.75
C TYR A 209 -15.94 8.54 10.45
N CYS A 210 -15.38 8.77 9.24
CA CYS A 210 -13.99 8.44 8.96
C CYS A 210 -13.04 9.18 9.93
N GLY A 211 -13.26 10.48 10.16
CA GLY A 211 -12.50 11.25 11.13
C GLY A 211 -12.71 10.75 12.58
N HIS A 212 -13.93 10.35 12.95
CA HIS A 212 -14.19 9.75 14.25
C HIS A 212 -13.47 8.43 14.47
N LEU A 213 -13.36 7.57 13.44
CA LEU A 213 -12.61 6.31 13.52
C LEU A 213 -11.12 6.57 13.77
N GLN A 214 -10.53 7.51 13.04
CA GLN A 214 -9.13 7.90 13.20
C GLN A 214 -8.87 8.46 14.62
N ALA A 215 -9.70 9.42 15.06
CA ALA A 215 -9.58 10.01 16.39
C ALA A 215 -9.83 9.00 17.52
N TYR A 216 -10.73 8.04 17.29
CA TYR A 216 -10.97 6.94 18.24
C TYR A 216 -9.73 6.04 18.34
N SER A 217 -9.16 5.63 17.21
CA SER A 217 -7.96 4.78 17.16
C SER A 217 -6.76 5.46 17.86
N GLU A 218 -6.54 6.75 17.60
CA GLU A 218 -5.50 7.53 18.28
C GLU A 218 -5.74 7.59 19.79
N ARG A 219 -6.96 7.89 20.23
CA ARG A 219 -7.28 8.01 21.66
C ARG A 219 -7.07 6.69 22.40
N ILE A 220 -7.51 5.55 21.85
CA ILE A 220 -7.30 4.26 22.49
C ILE A 220 -5.80 3.93 22.55
N THR A 221 -5.08 4.13 21.44
CA THR A 221 -3.62 3.90 21.40
C THR A 221 -2.89 4.74 22.44
N ARG A 222 -3.16 6.05 22.52
CA ARG A 222 -2.57 6.96 23.52
C ARG A 222 -2.92 6.56 24.94
N ALA A 223 -4.18 6.20 25.21
CA ALA A 223 -4.61 5.75 26.52
C ALA A 223 -3.93 4.45 26.95
N THR A 224 -3.70 3.52 26.02
CA THR A 224 -2.92 2.30 26.29
C THR A 224 -1.48 2.64 26.61
N ILE A 225 -0.82 3.49 25.82
CA ILE A 225 0.57 3.90 26.05
C ILE A 225 0.73 4.59 27.40
N ALA A 226 -0.23 5.44 27.79
CA ALA A 226 -0.24 6.12 29.10
C ALA A 226 -0.32 5.17 30.30
N GLY A 227 -0.75 3.92 30.09
CA GLY A 227 -0.71 2.87 31.11
C GLY A 227 0.64 2.17 31.23
N TRP A 228 1.55 2.36 30.29
CA TRP A 228 2.89 1.79 30.33
C TRP A 228 3.80 2.61 31.25
N PRO A 229 4.78 2.00 31.95
CA PRO A 229 5.69 2.76 32.79
C PRO A 229 6.61 3.64 31.93
N ASP A 230 6.71 4.93 32.28
CA ASP A 230 7.67 5.84 31.68
C ASP A 230 9.10 5.33 31.87
N GLY A 231 9.91 5.44 30.81
CA GLY A 231 11.29 4.97 30.85
C GLY A 231 11.89 4.74 29.47
N VAL A 232 13.18 4.37 29.48
CA VAL A 232 13.92 3.98 28.28
C VAL A 232 14.21 2.49 28.35
N TYR A 233 13.69 1.76 27.38
CA TYR A 233 13.82 0.31 27.26
C TYR A 233 14.72 0.01 26.07
N VAL A 234 15.86 -0.62 26.33
CA VAL A 234 16.86 -0.92 25.29
C VAL A 234 16.93 -2.41 25.07
N PHE A 235 16.93 -2.81 23.80
CA PHE A 235 17.15 -4.19 23.38
C PHE A 235 18.19 -4.21 22.23
N GLU A 236 19.03 -5.24 22.25
CA GLU A 236 20.03 -5.50 21.21
C GLU A 236 20.02 -7.00 20.90
N ASP A 237 20.04 -7.32 19.61
CA ASP A 237 20.17 -8.68 19.08
C ASP A 237 21.06 -8.66 17.83
N VAL A 238 21.34 -9.82 17.24
CA VAL A 238 22.19 -9.94 16.06
C VAL A 238 21.52 -10.72 14.93
N ILE A 239 21.74 -10.27 13.70
CA ILE A 239 21.48 -11.06 12.49
C ILE A 239 22.77 -11.76 12.07
N GLU A 240 22.67 -13.07 11.86
CA GLU A 240 23.73 -13.88 11.26
C GLU A 240 23.75 -13.69 9.74
N LEU A 241 24.86 -13.16 9.22
CA LEU A 241 25.10 -13.02 7.78
C LEU A 241 26.22 -13.95 7.34
N ILE A 242 25.98 -14.70 6.27
CA ILE A 242 26.94 -15.65 5.70
C ILE A 242 27.35 -15.16 4.30
N GLU A 243 28.62 -14.82 4.14
CA GLU A 243 29.24 -14.54 2.83
C GLU A 243 30.33 -15.59 2.56
N GLY A 244 30.04 -16.53 1.67
CA GLY A 244 30.92 -17.69 1.45
C GLY A 244 31.05 -18.53 2.71
N GLU A 245 32.25 -18.66 3.26
CA GLU A 245 32.51 -19.38 4.52
C GLU A 245 32.52 -18.46 5.75
N ARG A 246 32.36 -17.13 5.56
CA ARG A 246 32.44 -16.15 6.65
C ARG A 246 31.07 -15.90 7.26
N LEU A 247 30.94 -16.19 8.56
CA LEU A 247 29.82 -15.74 9.40
C LEU A 247 30.15 -14.37 10.02
N THR A 248 29.23 -13.41 9.90
CA THR A 248 29.28 -12.11 10.56
C THR A 248 28.03 -11.91 11.39
N LEU A 249 28.20 -11.59 12.68
CA LEU A 249 27.10 -11.21 13.56
C LEU A 249 26.86 -9.70 13.44
N THR A 250 25.69 -9.32 12.96
CA THR A 250 25.33 -7.94 12.61
C THR A 250 24.35 -7.39 13.64
N PRO A 251 24.73 -6.43 14.49
CA PRO A 251 23.87 -5.96 15.58
C PRO A 251 22.66 -5.15 15.07
N ILE A 252 21.50 -5.43 15.67
CA ILE A 252 20.28 -4.63 15.60
C ILE A 252 19.97 -4.15 17.01
N ARG A 253 19.84 -2.84 17.16
CA ARG A 253 19.59 -2.19 18.43
C ARG A 253 18.38 -1.28 18.33
N VAL A 254 17.53 -1.31 19.35
CA VAL A 254 16.40 -0.40 19.48
C VAL A 254 16.29 0.10 20.92
N ALA A 255 16.03 1.39 21.08
CA ALA A 255 15.62 2.01 22.32
C ALA A 255 14.18 2.52 22.16
N ALA A 256 13.25 2.01 22.96
CA ALA A 256 11.89 2.51 23.08
C ALA A 256 11.82 3.45 24.29
N THR A 257 11.58 4.74 24.05
CA THR A 257 11.36 5.74 25.10
C THR A 257 9.87 5.96 25.26
N ILE A 258 9.34 5.61 26.44
CA ILE A 258 7.94 5.84 26.82
C ILE A 258 7.91 7.08 27.71
N ALA A 259 7.08 8.05 27.33
CA ALA A 259 6.88 9.28 28.08
C ALA A 259 5.42 9.72 27.98
N GLY A 260 4.65 9.52 29.06
CA GLY A 260 3.22 9.78 29.09
C GLY A 260 2.49 8.90 28.07
N GLU A 261 1.83 9.52 27.09
CA GLU A 261 1.01 8.84 26.09
C GLU A 261 1.75 8.57 24.76
N GLU A 262 3.08 8.73 24.73
CA GLU A 262 3.89 8.59 23.54
C GLU A 262 5.02 7.57 23.70
N VAL A 263 5.33 6.87 22.61
CA VAL A 263 6.48 5.97 22.51
C VAL A 263 7.34 6.36 21.30
N THR A 264 8.63 6.57 21.54
CA THR A 264 9.63 6.87 20.50
C THR A 264 10.58 5.70 20.35
N PHE A 265 10.72 5.18 19.13
CA PHE A 265 11.69 4.12 18.80
C PHE A 265 12.93 4.73 18.13
N ASP A 266 14.09 4.54 18.75
CA ASP A 266 15.40 4.95 18.23
C ASP A 266 16.24 3.71 17.91
N PHE A 267 16.72 3.62 16.67
CA PHE A 267 17.55 2.51 16.18
C PHE A 267 19.06 2.85 16.17
N ALA A 268 19.47 3.96 16.80
CA ALA A 268 20.87 4.34 16.92
C ALA A 268 21.71 3.22 17.56
N GLY A 269 22.79 2.85 16.88
CA GLY A 269 23.64 1.71 17.26
C GLY A 269 23.34 0.41 16.50
N THR A 270 22.26 0.36 15.71
CA THR A 270 22.09 -0.69 14.69
C THR A 270 23.21 -0.58 13.65
N ALA A 271 23.68 -1.73 13.14
CA ALA A 271 24.71 -1.79 12.12
C ALA A 271 24.34 -1.00 10.85
N PRO A 272 25.33 -0.49 10.09
CA PRO A 272 25.09 0.06 8.75
C PRO A 272 24.47 -0.97 7.81
N VAL A 273 23.98 -0.48 6.66
CA VAL A 273 23.51 -1.35 5.55
C VAL A 273 24.57 -2.40 5.20
N VAL A 274 24.10 -3.61 4.93
CA VAL A 274 24.96 -4.76 4.63
C VAL A 274 24.96 -5.07 3.15
N HIS A 275 26.02 -5.74 2.70
CA HIS A 275 26.09 -6.30 1.37
C HIS A 275 25.26 -7.59 1.34
N GLY A 276 23.98 -7.48 0.95
CA GLY A 276 23.02 -8.58 1.07
C GLY A 276 21.56 -8.13 0.89
N SER A 277 20.62 -9.08 0.92
CA SER A 277 19.16 -8.83 0.84
C SER A 277 18.50 -8.49 2.18
N LEU A 278 19.25 -8.52 3.28
CA LEU A 278 18.73 -8.24 4.62
C LEU A 278 18.93 -6.77 5.01
N ASN A 279 18.37 -5.88 4.19
CA ASN A 279 18.34 -4.44 4.43
C ASN A 279 16.89 -3.97 4.58
N ALA A 280 16.61 -3.20 5.64
CA ALA A 280 15.26 -2.70 5.93
C ALA A 280 15.10 -1.23 5.55
N VAL A 281 14.12 -0.92 4.70
CA VAL A 281 13.71 0.46 4.42
C VAL A 281 12.81 1.02 5.53
N ILE A 282 12.70 2.35 5.61
CA ILE A 282 11.94 3.02 6.67
C ILE A 282 10.49 2.53 6.78
N ALA A 283 9.85 2.19 5.66
CA ALA A 283 8.47 1.72 5.63
C ALA A 283 8.28 0.39 6.40
N ILE A 284 9.23 -0.56 6.29
CA ILE A 284 9.15 -1.82 7.02
C ILE A 284 9.55 -1.65 8.49
N THR A 285 10.55 -0.79 8.77
CA THR A 285 10.95 -0.45 10.14
C THR A 285 9.79 0.19 10.93
N GLN A 286 9.06 1.12 10.32
CA GLN A 286 7.86 1.73 10.91
C GLN A 286 6.75 0.69 11.13
N SER A 287 6.53 -0.20 10.16
CA SER A 287 5.52 -1.27 10.28
C SER A 287 5.81 -2.20 11.45
N ALA A 288 7.08 -2.56 11.67
CA ALA A 288 7.49 -3.37 12.82
C ALA A 288 7.19 -2.64 14.15
N CYS A 289 7.47 -1.34 14.24
CA CYS A 289 7.17 -0.54 15.44
C CYS A 289 5.66 -0.47 15.70
N TYR A 290 4.85 -0.19 14.68
CA TYR A 290 3.38 -0.15 14.80
C TYR A 290 2.80 -1.51 15.19
N TYR A 291 3.37 -2.59 14.68
CA TYR A 291 2.94 -3.93 15.04
C TYR A 291 3.20 -4.24 16.52
N VAL A 292 4.37 -3.87 17.04
CA VAL A 292 4.68 -4.01 18.48
C VAL A 292 3.65 -3.27 19.32
N VAL A 293 3.37 -1.99 19.00
CA VAL A 293 2.34 -1.21 19.70
C VAL A 293 0.97 -1.89 19.59
N ARG A 294 0.57 -2.33 18.39
CA ARG A 294 -0.72 -3.00 18.19
C ARG A 294 -0.85 -4.30 19.00
N CYS A 295 0.21 -5.10 19.10
CA CYS A 295 0.22 -6.33 19.90
C CYS A 295 0.09 -6.08 21.40
N LEU A 296 0.54 -4.91 21.87
CA LEU A 296 0.45 -4.52 23.28
C LEU A 296 -0.88 -3.83 23.63
N ILE A 297 -1.70 -3.50 22.64
CA ILE A 297 -3.06 -3.01 22.86
C ILE A 297 -4.02 -4.21 22.96
N GLU A 298 -4.56 -4.43 24.17
CA GLU A 298 -5.51 -5.51 24.44
C GLU A 298 -6.89 -5.26 23.80
N ASP A 299 -7.28 -4.00 23.63
CA ASP A 299 -8.56 -3.61 23.06
C ASP A 299 -8.63 -3.85 21.54
N GLU A 300 -9.85 -4.06 21.03
CA GLU A 300 -10.14 -4.00 19.60
C GLU A 300 -10.06 -2.54 19.12
N VAL A 301 -8.94 -2.18 18.51
CA VAL A 301 -8.73 -0.87 17.90
C VAL A 301 -8.98 -0.94 16.39
N PRO A 302 -9.76 0.00 15.81
CA PRO A 302 -9.84 0.18 14.38
C PRO A 302 -8.45 0.41 13.79
N MET A 303 -8.06 -0.48 12.87
CA MET A 303 -6.85 -0.41 12.05
C MET A 303 -7.23 0.07 10.66
#